data_AF-A0A932JJN9-F1
#
_entry.id   AF-A0A932JJN9-F1
#
_cell.length_a   1.000
_cell.length_b   1.000
_cell.length_c   1.000
_cell.angle_alpha   90.00
_cell.angle_beta   90.00
_cell.angle_gamma   90.00
#
_symmetry.space_group_name_H-M   'P 1'
#
loop_
_entity.id
_entity.type
_entity.pdbx_description
1 polymer ?
#
loop_
_entity_poly.entity_id
_entity_poly.type
_entity_poly.pdbx_seq_one_letter_code
_entity_poly.pdbx_strand_id
1 'polypeptide(L)'
;MKTAHLILVLIASFMMLGSCETGNSSGTETSSNNSNNGTGNSGSLAQFIISDHYLYTVDKTTLRLFDLSSGGAKFLSEIPVGFSIETIFARDNTLFLGASDGVHIYDITTRESPQFLSTYQHIVSCDPVVADEHFAYCTLSTGRARCSRGINSLDIIDINDLHSPFQVKSIQLSNPQGLGLIG
;
A
#
# COMPACT_ATOMS: atom_id res chain seq x y z
N MET A 1 56.49 31.76 43.15
CA MET A 1 56.52 32.92 42.23
C MET A 1 55.57 32.64 41.06
N LYS A 2 54.53 33.48 40.93
CA LYS A 2 53.88 33.93 39.69
C LYS A 2 53.09 32.93 38.78
N THR A 3 51.76 33.18 38.76
CA THR A 3 50.85 33.34 37.59
C THR A 3 50.35 32.07 36.87
N ALA A 4 49.09 31.87 36.48
CA ALA A 4 47.98 32.80 36.23
C ALA A 4 46.59 32.12 36.43
N HIS A 5 45.61 32.93 36.81
CA HIS A 5 44.16 32.67 36.74
C HIS A 5 43.63 32.86 35.31
N LEU A 6 42.31 32.63 35.13
CA LEU A 6 41.43 33.02 34.01
C LEU A 6 41.27 31.91 32.95
N ILE A 7 40.16 31.18 32.88
CA ILE A 7 38.97 31.38 32.00
C ILE A 7 38.36 29.96 31.92
N LEU A 8 37.07 29.62 31.93
CA LEU A 8 35.79 30.32 31.96
C LEU A 8 34.74 29.18 31.99
N VAL A 9 33.74 29.33 32.86
CA VAL A 9 32.46 28.60 32.87
C VAL A 9 31.75 28.76 31.52
N LEU A 10 30.94 27.78 31.09
CA LEU A 10 30.19 27.69 29.81
C LEU A 10 30.93 26.75 28.84
N ILE A 11 30.37 25.63 28.38
CA ILE A 11 29.07 25.52 27.74
C ILE A 11 28.58 24.07 27.92
N ALA A 12 27.47 23.90 28.62
CA ALA A 12 26.56 22.78 28.41
C ALA A 12 25.91 22.99 27.03
N SER A 13 26.32 22.22 26.03
CA SER A 13 25.77 22.21 24.69
C SER A 13 26.09 20.85 24.09
N PHE A 14 25.17 20.12 23.48
CA PHE A 14 23.73 20.21 23.35
C PHE A 14 23.43 18.80 22.86
N MET A 15 22.66 18.03 23.62
CA MET A 15 22.12 16.76 23.13
C MET A 15 21.36 17.08 21.84
N MET A 16 21.92 16.69 20.70
CA MET A 16 21.23 16.75 19.41
C MET A 16 20.16 15.66 19.40
N LEU A 17 19.02 15.98 20.01
CA LEU A 17 17.73 15.39 19.67
C LEU A 17 17.38 15.92 18.28
N GLY A 18 17.55 15.08 17.26
CA GLY A 18 16.96 15.31 15.94
C GLY A 18 15.44 15.15 16.06
N SER A 19 14.73 16.26 16.24
CA SER A 19 13.29 16.32 16.07
C SER A 19 12.95 16.23 14.58
N CYS A 20 11.96 15.39 14.25
CA CYS A 20 11.28 15.42 12.95
C CYS A 20 10.41 16.70 12.91
N GLU A 21 10.69 17.61 11.99
CA GLU A 21 9.76 18.69 11.67
C GLU A 21 8.58 18.11 10.86
N THR A 22 7.38 18.09 11.45
CA THR A 22 6.15 18.01 10.67
C THR A 22 5.78 19.44 10.26
N GLY A 23 5.87 19.74 8.96
CA GLY A 23 5.45 21.01 8.40
C GLY A 23 3.96 21.26 8.66
N ASN A 24 3.66 22.19 9.56
CA ASN A 24 2.30 22.62 9.87
C ASN A 24 1.86 23.72 8.89
N SER A 25 1.28 23.34 7.75
CA SER A 25 0.50 24.27 6.93
C SER A 25 -0.87 24.46 7.58
N SER A 26 -1.00 25.50 8.41
CA SER A 26 -2.28 25.96 8.92
C SER A 26 -3.09 26.60 7.79
N GLY A 27 -3.79 25.77 7.01
CA GLY A 27 -4.88 26.20 6.15
C GLY A 27 -6.14 26.36 7.00
N THR A 28 -6.73 27.56 7.00
CA THR A 28 -8.02 27.81 7.65
C THR A 28 -9.12 27.19 6.81
N GLU A 29 -9.51 25.95 7.11
CA GLU A 29 -10.62 25.28 6.43
C GLU A 29 -11.95 25.75 7.00
N THR A 30 -12.69 26.50 6.18
CA THR A 30 -14.11 26.76 6.40
C THR A 30 -14.84 25.44 6.20
N SER A 31 -15.54 24.97 7.24
CA SER A 31 -16.31 23.72 7.21
C SER A 31 -17.46 23.80 6.19
N SER A 32 -17.21 23.36 4.97
CA SER A 32 -18.26 22.92 4.05
C SER A 32 -18.59 21.47 4.39
N ASN A 33 -19.75 21.27 4.99
CA ASN A 33 -20.30 19.96 5.30
C ASN A 33 -20.71 19.25 3.99
N ASN A 34 -19.73 18.68 3.29
CA ASN A 34 -19.96 17.82 2.14
C ASN A 34 -19.73 16.38 2.59
N SER A 35 -20.80 15.63 2.81
CA SER A 35 -20.79 14.21 3.17
C SER A 35 -20.38 13.35 1.97
N ASN A 36 -19.20 13.62 1.40
CA ASN A 36 -18.54 12.64 0.57
C ASN A 36 -17.96 11.60 1.52
N ASN A 37 -18.51 10.38 1.47
CA ASN A 37 -17.87 9.17 1.99
C ASN A 37 -16.57 8.88 1.21
N GLY A 38 -15.62 9.82 1.26
CA GLY A 38 -14.32 9.71 0.63
C GLY A 38 -13.44 8.81 1.50
N THR A 39 -13.51 7.50 1.27
CA THR A 39 -12.42 6.61 1.65
C THR A 39 -11.15 7.14 0.99
N GLY A 40 -10.14 7.52 1.77
CA GLY A 40 -8.90 8.09 1.22
C GLY A 40 -8.27 7.16 0.17
N ASN A 41 -7.68 7.74 -0.88
CA ASN A 41 -6.96 6.96 -1.90
C ASN A 41 -5.82 6.20 -1.24
N SER A 42 -5.93 4.87 -1.18
CA SER A 42 -4.92 4.03 -0.56
C SER A 42 -3.76 3.83 -1.53
N GLY A 43 -2.53 4.13 -1.08
CA GLY A 43 -1.32 3.86 -1.87
C GLY A 43 -1.05 2.36 -2.00
N SER A 44 -0.13 2.00 -2.89
CA SER A 44 0.18 0.59 -3.22
C SER A 44 0.69 -0.27 -2.06
N LEU A 45 1.09 0.34 -0.94
CA LEU A 45 1.65 -0.33 0.24
C LEU A 45 0.60 -0.70 1.30
N ALA A 46 -0.67 -0.42 1.02
CA ALA A 46 -1.75 -0.69 1.94
C ALA A 46 -1.92 -2.19 2.20
N GLN A 47 -2.18 -2.55 3.45
CA GLN A 47 -2.57 -3.91 3.88
C GLN A 47 -4.04 -3.97 4.29
N PHE A 48 -4.74 -2.85 4.18
CA PHE A 48 -6.18 -2.79 4.35
C PHE A 48 -6.77 -1.74 3.42
N ILE A 49 -8.03 -1.93 3.06
CA ILE A 49 -8.79 -0.98 2.27
C ILE A 49 -10.26 -1.04 2.64
N ILE A 50 -10.92 0.10 2.56
CA ILE A 50 -12.36 0.21 2.73
C ILE A 50 -12.99 0.37 1.36
N SER A 51 -13.99 -0.45 1.07
CA SER A 51 -14.86 -0.30 -0.10
C SER A 51 -16.30 -0.31 0.39
N ASP A 52 -17.02 0.78 0.16
CA ASP A 52 -18.32 1.08 0.79
C ASP A 52 -18.26 0.97 2.32
N HIS A 53 -19.04 0.06 2.91
CA HIS A 53 -19.11 -0.21 4.34
C HIS A 53 -18.31 -1.46 4.73
N TYR A 54 -17.41 -1.94 3.87
CA TYR A 54 -16.63 -3.15 4.12
C TYR A 54 -15.14 -2.83 4.20
N LEU A 55 -14.50 -3.33 5.26
CA LEU A 55 -13.05 -3.29 5.45
C LEU A 55 -12.46 -4.65 5.08
N TYR A 56 -11.58 -4.63 4.09
CA TYR A 56 -10.77 -5.75 3.68
C TYR A 56 -9.37 -5.55 4.24
N THR A 57 -8.85 -6.54 4.96
CA THR A 57 -7.46 -6.54 5.45
C THR A 57 -6.76 -7.79 4.94
N VAL A 58 -5.46 -7.71 4.66
CA VAL A 58 -4.66 -8.87 4.27
C VAL A 58 -3.50 -9.08 5.23
N ASP A 59 -3.18 -10.35 5.47
CA ASP A 59 -1.88 -10.78 5.97
C ASP A 59 -1.16 -11.61 4.90
N LYS A 60 -0.16 -12.43 5.27
CA LYS A 60 0.63 -13.22 4.32
C LYS A 60 -0.16 -14.29 3.56
N THR A 61 -1.29 -14.77 4.07
CA THR A 61 -2.02 -15.90 3.47
C THR A 61 -3.52 -15.67 3.38
N THR A 62 -4.00 -14.59 3.99
CA THR A 62 -5.39 -14.50 4.40
C THR A 62 -5.93 -13.10 4.19
N LEU A 63 -7.13 -13.02 3.64
CA LEU A 63 -7.96 -11.83 3.63
C LEU A 63 -9.01 -11.94 4.75
N ARG A 64 -9.10 -10.92 5.60
CA ARG A 64 -10.15 -10.80 6.62
C ARG A 64 -11.11 -9.68 6.27
N LEU A 65 -12.39 -9.98 6.41
CA LEU A 65 -13.49 -9.09 6.06
C LEU A 65 -14.22 -8.60 7.31
N PHE A 66 -14.51 -7.31 7.35
CA PHE A 66 -15.30 -6.67 8.38
C PHE A 66 -16.41 -5.79 7.78
N ASP A 67 -17.57 -5.75 8.42
CA ASP A 67 -18.66 -4.83 8.18
C ASP A 67 -18.52 -3.60 9.10
N LEU A 68 -18.63 -2.40 8.52
CA LEU A 68 -18.51 -1.10 9.18
C LEU A 68 -19.86 -0.37 9.34
N SER A 69 -20.97 -0.95 8.88
CA SER A 69 -22.29 -0.32 8.84
C SER A 69 -22.85 0.08 10.22
N SER A 70 -22.35 -0.55 11.30
CA SER A 70 -22.84 -0.36 12.67
C SER A 70 -21.97 0.56 13.55
N GLY A 71 -21.10 1.38 12.94
CA GLY A 71 -20.26 2.33 13.66
C GLY A 71 -19.02 1.71 14.32
N GLY A 72 -18.70 0.47 13.97
CA GLY A 72 -17.49 -0.25 14.38
C GLY A 72 -17.20 -1.41 13.43
N ALA A 73 -16.01 -2.00 13.51
CA ALA A 73 -15.62 -3.12 12.66
C ALA A 73 -16.14 -4.45 13.21
N LYS A 74 -17.18 -5.00 12.57
CA LYS A 74 -17.73 -6.32 12.86
C LYS A 74 -17.08 -7.36 11.94
N PHE A 75 -16.33 -8.29 12.52
CA PHE A 75 -15.75 -9.40 11.76
C PHE A 75 -16.84 -10.24 11.09
N LEU A 76 -16.64 -10.55 9.80
CA LEU A 76 -17.54 -11.38 9.00
C LEU A 76 -16.92 -12.73 8.68
N SER A 77 -15.73 -12.72 8.05
CA SER A 77 -15.13 -13.93 7.51
C SER A 77 -13.62 -13.82 7.32
N GLU A 78 -13.00 -14.98 7.15
CA GLU A 78 -11.60 -15.15 6.81
C GLU A 78 -11.52 -16.00 5.54
N ILE A 79 -10.75 -15.54 4.55
CA ILE A 79 -10.66 -16.14 3.21
C ILE A 79 -9.17 -16.44 2.91
N PRO A 80 -8.79 -17.71 2.67
CA PRO A 80 -7.46 -18.03 2.18
C PRO A 80 -7.23 -17.43 0.80
N VAL A 81 -6.14 -16.69 0.63
CA VAL A 81 -5.83 -15.95 -0.61
C VAL A 81 -4.45 -16.30 -1.18
N GLY A 82 -3.91 -17.47 -0.83
CA GLY A 82 -2.60 -17.92 -1.31
C GLY A 82 -1.49 -17.65 -0.30
N PHE A 83 -0.29 -17.34 -0.77
CA PHE A 83 0.90 -17.16 0.07
C PHE A 83 1.63 -15.88 -0.29
N SER A 84 2.37 -15.36 0.70
CA SER A 84 3.23 -14.18 0.53
C SER A 84 2.49 -12.94 0.02
N ILE A 85 1.21 -12.78 0.36
CA ILE A 85 0.49 -11.53 0.13
C ILE A 85 1.18 -10.41 0.91
N GLU A 86 1.29 -9.25 0.28
CA GLU A 86 1.98 -8.07 0.79
C GLU A 86 1.08 -6.86 0.88
N THR A 87 0.21 -6.67 -0.12
CA THR A 87 -0.56 -5.45 -0.29
C THR A 87 -1.95 -5.72 -0.85
N ILE A 88 -2.86 -4.78 -0.65
CA ILE A 88 -4.22 -4.79 -1.17
C ILE A 88 -4.53 -3.43 -1.76
N PHE A 89 -5.08 -3.45 -2.97
CA PHE A 89 -5.65 -2.30 -3.64
C PHE A 89 -7.05 -2.63 -4.11
N ALA A 90 -7.94 -1.64 -4.12
CA ALA A 90 -9.32 -1.80 -4.54
C ALA A 90 -9.62 -0.76 -5.61
N ARG A 91 -10.30 -1.21 -6.66
CA ARG A 91 -10.91 -0.33 -7.65
C ARG A 91 -12.28 -0.89 -7.97
N ASP A 92 -13.31 -0.07 -7.82
CA ASP A 92 -14.70 -0.43 -8.06
C ASP A 92 -15.12 -1.72 -7.33
N ASN A 93 -15.31 -2.80 -8.09
CA ASN A 93 -15.72 -4.11 -7.61
C ASN A 93 -14.58 -5.13 -7.68
N THR A 94 -13.32 -4.67 -7.71
CA THR A 94 -12.15 -5.54 -7.86
C THR A 94 -11.12 -5.26 -6.76
N LEU A 95 -10.59 -6.33 -6.18
CA LEU A 95 -9.40 -6.30 -5.33
C LEU A 95 -8.19 -6.83 -6.10
N PHE A 96 -7.08 -6.15 -5.95
CA PHE A 96 -5.76 -6.54 -6.45
C PHE A 96 -4.88 -6.80 -5.23
N LEU A 97 -4.48 -8.05 -5.04
CA LEU A 97 -3.58 -8.44 -3.97
C LEU A 97 -2.18 -8.58 -4.54
N GLY A 98 -1.27 -7.71 -4.11
CA GLY A 98 0.14 -7.83 -4.45
C GLY A 98 0.75 -8.97 -3.64
N ALA A 99 1.32 -9.95 -4.32
CA ALA A 99 1.94 -11.14 -3.76
C ALA A 99 3.32 -11.34 -4.37
N SER A 100 4.18 -12.10 -3.70
CA SER A 100 5.54 -12.28 -4.22
C SER A 100 5.61 -13.01 -5.56
N ASP A 101 4.57 -13.76 -5.93
CA ASP A 101 4.48 -14.53 -7.17
C ASP A 101 3.59 -13.88 -8.24
N GLY A 102 2.93 -12.75 -7.91
CA GLY A 102 1.99 -12.14 -8.84
C GLY A 102 1.04 -11.12 -8.22
N VAL A 103 0.10 -10.68 -9.06
CA VAL A 103 -1.08 -9.92 -8.64
C VAL A 103 -2.27 -10.86 -8.67
N HIS A 104 -2.86 -11.18 -7.52
CA HIS A 104 -4.09 -11.97 -7.44
C HIS A 104 -5.31 -11.05 -7.52
N ILE A 105 -6.25 -11.39 -8.39
CA ILE A 105 -7.40 -10.55 -8.71
C ILE A 105 -8.67 -11.21 -8.18
N TYR A 106 -9.46 -10.46 -7.42
CA TYR A 106 -10.73 -10.91 -6.85
C TYR A 106 -11.88 -9.97 -7.24
N ASP A 107 -13.03 -10.54 -7.57
CA ASP A 107 -14.30 -9.81 -7.64
C ASP A 107 -14.88 -9.65 -6.23
N ILE A 108 -15.38 -8.45 -5.95
CA ILE A 108 -16.11 -8.12 -4.73
C ILE A 108 -17.47 -7.48 -5.06
N THR A 109 -18.08 -7.84 -6.19
CA THR A 109 -19.44 -7.42 -6.53
C THR A 109 -20.43 -7.84 -5.45
N THR A 110 -20.24 -9.05 -4.91
CA THR A 110 -20.83 -9.43 -3.62
C THR A 110 -19.80 -9.14 -2.52
N ARG A 111 -19.92 -7.98 -1.86
CA ARG A 111 -18.93 -7.47 -0.89
C ARG A 111 -18.56 -8.47 0.21
N GLU A 112 -19.54 -9.27 0.64
CA GLU A 112 -19.41 -10.30 1.69
C GLU A 112 -18.74 -11.61 1.23
N SER A 113 -18.57 -11.78 -0.08
CA SER A 113 -18.08 -13.01 -0.67
C SER A 113 -17.10 -12.73 -1.84
N PRO A 114 -15.88 -12.23 -1.55
CA PRO A 114 -14.82 -12.11 -2.55
C PRO A 114 -14.61 -13.41 -3.34
N GLN A 115 -14.61 -13.31 -4.67
CA GLN A 115 -14.42 -14.44 -5.59
C GLN A 115 -13.09 -14.29 -6.33
N PHE A 116 -12.25 -15.32 -6.31
CA PHE A 116 -11.02 -15.33 -7.09
C PHE A 116 -11.34 -15.32 -8.60
N LEU A 117 -10.68 -14.46 -9.36
CA LEU A 117 -10.83 -14.36 -10.81
C LEU A 117 -9.62 -14.96 -11.53
N SER A 118 -8.42 -14.45 -11.23
CA SER A 118 -7.19 -14.83 -11.90
C SER A 118 -5.95 -14.37 -11.12
N THR A 119 -4.78 -14.76 -11.61
CA THR A 119 -3.49 -14.23 -11.16
C THR A 119 -2.67 -13.82 -12.37
N TYR A 120 -2.20 -12.57 -12.39
CA TYR A 120 -1.05 -12.20 -13.23
C TYR A 120 0.21 -12.69 -12.52
N GLN A 121 0.96 -13.61 -13.14
CA GLN A 121 2.17 -14.20 -12.55
C GLN A 121 3.43 -13.49 -13.07
N HIS A 122 4.39 -13.24 -12.19
CA HIS A 122 5.72 -12.75 -12.55
C HIS A 122 6.81 -13.47 -11.75
N ILE A 123 8.08 -13.12 -12.01
CA ILE A 123 9.21 -13.66 -11.25
C ILE A 123 9.11 -13.25 -9.78
N VAL A 124 9.52 -14.14 -8.87
CA VAL A 124 9.42 -13.90 -7.43
C VAL A 124 10.08 -12.58 -7.01
N SER A 125 9.27 -11.62 -6.60
CA SER A 125 9.66 -10.25 -6.26
C SER A 125 8.81 -9.74 -5.07
N CYS A 126 8.97 -8.48 -4.66
CA CYS A 126 8.21 -7.87 -3.57
C CYS A 126 7.40 -6.70 -4.12
N ASP A 127 6.08 -6.87 -4.13
CA ASP A 127 5.29 -6.34 -5.23
C ASP A 127 4.04 -5.60 -4.75
N PRO A 128 4.13 -4.28 -4.54
CA PRO A 128 2.95 -3.46 -4.31
C PRO A 128 2.23 -3.15 -5.63
N VAL A 129 0.90 -3.12 -5.59
CA VAL A 129 0.04 -2.94 -6.78
C VAL A 129 -0.93 -1.77 -6.63
N VAL A 130 -1.18 -1.05 -7.72
CA VAL A 130 -2.30 -0.10 -7.90
C VAL A 130 -2.92 -0.33 -9.26
N ALA A 131 -4.16 0.07 -9.47
CA ALA A 131 -4.85 -0.11 -10.75
C ALA A 131 -5.74 1.08 -11.11
N ASP A 132 -5.82 1.38 -12.40
CA ASP A 132 -6.86 2.23 -12.99
C ASP A 132 -7.86 1.38 -13.78
N GLU A 133 -8.73 2.03 -14.56
CA GLU A 133 -9.77 1.37 -15.36
C GLU A 133 -9.23 0.29 -16.31
N HIS A 134 -8.05 0.51 -16.91
CA HIS A 134 -7.52 -0.30 -18.00
C HIS A 134 -6.26 -1.08 -17.62
N PHE A 135 -5.47 -0.57 -16.67
CA PHE A 135 -4.16 -1.11 -16.32
C PHE A 135 -3.98 -1.32 -14.82
N ALA A 136 -3.33 -2.42 -14.46
CA ALA A 136 -2.68 -2.59 -13.17
C ALA A 136 -1.18 -2.28 -13.30
N TYR A 137 -0.63 -1.68 -12.25
CA TYR A 137 0.76 -1.28 -12.14
C TYR A 137 1.36 -1.97 -10.94
N CYS A 138 2.36 -2.81 -11.18
CA CYS A 138 3.02 -3.59 -10.16
C CYS A 138 4.52 -3.29 -10.19
N THR A 139 5.11 -2.87 -9.07
CA THR A 139 6.58 -2.73 -9.02
C THR A 139 7.21 -4.00 -8.51
N LEU A 140 8.18 -4.54 -9.25
CA LEU A 140 9.04 -5.62 -8.79
C LEU A 140 10.25 -5.04 -8.08
N SER A 141 10.49 -5.47 -6.84
CA SER A 141 11.57 -4.95 -6.00
C SER A 141 12.44 -6.04 -5.38
N THR A 142 13.75 -5.88 -5.50
CA THR A 142 14.75 -6.70 -4.79
C THR A 142 15.12 -6.13 -3.42
N GLY A 143 14.45 -5.08 -2.96
CA GLY A 143 14.84 -4.32 -1.76
C GLY A 143 14.68 -5.07 -0.43
N ARG A 144 13.93 -6.18 -0.41
CA ARG A 144 13.71 -7.02 0.78
C ARG A 144 14.46 -8.34 0.65
N ALA A 145 15.02 -8.84 1.76
CA ALA A 145 15.83 -10.06 1.77
C ALA A 145 15.14 -11.28 1.11
N ARG A 146 13.83 -11.43 1.30
CA ARG A 146 13.02 -12.51 0.70
C ARG A 146 12.90 -12.44 -0.84
N CYS A 147 13.12 -11.27 -1.43
CA CYS A 147 12.98 -10.97 -2.86
C CYS A 147 14.33 -10.64 -3.51
N SER A 148 15.45 -10.94 -2.84
CA SER A 148 16.81 -10.57 -3.26
C SER A 148 17.26 -11.17 -4.61
N ARG A 149 16.53 -12.15 -5.14
CA ARG A 149 16.78 -12.81 -6.43
C ARG A 149 15.84 -12.37 -7.55
N GLY A 150 14.95 -11.42 -7.27
CA GLY A 150 14.00 -10.89 -8.25
C GLY A 150 14.65 -9.87 -9.19
N ILE A 151 13.82 -9.02 -9.78
CA ILE A 151 14.24 -7.90 -10.63
C ILE A 151 13.69 -6.59 -10.07
N ASN A 152 14.24 -5.47 -10.54
CA ASN A 152 13.73 -4.14 -10.21
C ASN A 152 13.00 -3.56 -11.42
N SER A 153 11.68 -3.63 -11.48
CA SER A 153 10.91 -3.14 -12.62
C SER A 153 9.56 -2.55 -12.21
N LEU A 154 8.92 -1.88 -13.15
CA LEU A 154 7.50 -1.57 -13.14
C LEU A 154 6.85 -2.36 -14.27
N ASP A 155 5.99 -3.31 -13.91
CA ASP A 155 5.14 -4.03 -14.85
C ASP A 155 3.83 -3.25 -15.02
N ILE A 156 3.48 -3.01 -16.28
CA ILE A 156 2.19 -2.48 -16.72
C ILE A 156 1.40 -3.65 -17.28
N ILE A 157 0.25 -3.92 -16.69
CA ILE A 157 -0.56 -5.11 -16.92
C ILE A 157 -1.91 -4.67 -17.47
N ASP A 158 -2.30 -5.17 -18.64
CA ASP A 158 -3.65 -4.98 -19.16
C ASP A 158 -4.63 -5.78 -18.31
N ILE A 159 -5.70 -5.12 -17.87
CA ILE A 159 -6.75 -5.70 -17.02
C ILE A 159 -8.15 -5.46 -17.59
N ASN A 160 -8.27 -5.25 -18.92
CA ASN A 160 -9.56 -5.15 -19.58
C ASN A 160 -10.36 -6.46 -19.51
N ASP A 161 -9.66 -7.60 -19.47
CA ASP A 161 -10.21 -8.90 -19.06
C ASP A 161 -9.56 -9.35 -17.75
N LEU A 162 -10.30 -9.20 -16.64
CA LEU A 162 -9.85 -9.59 -15.30
C LEU A 162 -9.61 -11.09 -15.15
N HIS A 163 -10.10 -11.94 -16.05
CA HIS A 163 -9.84 -13.38 -16.04
C HIS A 163 -8.54 -13.76 -16.77
N SER A 164 -8.01 -12.86 -17.61
CA SER A 164 -6.80 -13.12 -18.40
C SER A 164 -5.89 -11.87 -18.47
N PRO A 165 -5.41 -11.35 -17.33
CA PRO A 165 -4.51 -10.21 -17.32
C PRO A 165 -3.16 -10.57 -17.95
N PHE A 166 -2.54 -9.63 -18.66
CA PHE A 166 -1.24 -9.87 -19.29
C PHE A 166 -0.35 -8.62 -19.28
N GLN A 167 0.97 -8.83 -19.21
CA GLN A 167 1.94 -7.74 -19.23
C GLN A 167 1.99 -7.08 -20.61
N VAL A 168 1.73 -5.77 -20.67
CA VAL A 168 1.91 -4.97 -21.90
C VAL A 168 3.30 -4.37 -21.99
N LYS A 169 3.91 -4.04 -20.84
CA LYS A 169 5.24 -3.43 -20.79
C LYS A 169 5.89 -3.67 -19.43
N SER A 170 7.22 -3.79 -19.43
CA SER A 170 8.02 -3.75 -18.21
C SER A 170 9.09 -2.67 -18.36
N ILE A 171 9.22 -1.81 -17.36
CA ILE A 171 10.17 -0.69 -17.33
C ILE A 171 11.18 -0.95 -16.23
N GLN A 172 12.46 -1.00 -16.57
CA GLN A 172 13.52 -1.17 -15.58
C GLN A 172 13.54 0.03 -14.62
N LEU A 173 13.53 -0.26 -13.32
CA LEU A 173 13.67 0.72 -12.25
C LEU A 173 14.90 0.40 -11.38
N SER A 174 15.24 1.34 -10.51
CA SER A 174 16.24 1.14 -9.47
C SER A 174 15.55 1.08 -8.11
N ASN A 175 15.44 -0.12 -7.54
CA ASN A 175 14.89 -0.38 -6.21
C ASN A 175 13.52 0.30 -5.92
N PRO A 176 12.47 0.02 -6.71
CA PRO A 176 11.16 0.59 -6.46
C PRO A 176 10.59 0.11 -5.12
N GLN A 177 9.72 0.92 -4.51
CA GLN A 177 9.16 0.67 -3.18
C GLN A 177 7.64 0.79 -3.10
N GLY A 178 7.03 1.63 -3.94
CA GLY A 178 5.60 1.86 -3.92
C GLY A 178 5.16 2.74 -5.08
N LEU A 179 3.85 2.81 -5.26
CA LEU A 179 3.14 3.52 -6.31
C LEU A 179 1.96 4.26 -5.67
N GLY A 180 1.58 5.35 -6.31
CA GLY A 180 0.33 6.05 -6.05
C GLY A 180 -0.23 6.48 -7.39
N LEU A 181 -1.54 6.30 -7.57
CA LEU A 181 -2.27 6.89 -8.69
C LEU A 181 -2.93 8.17 -8.19
N ILE A 182 -2.69 9.26 -8.92
CA ILE A 182 -3.39 10.53 -8.75
C ILE A 182 -4.50 10.52 -9.80
N GLY A 183 -5.74 10.46 -9.34
CA GLY A 183 -6.95 10.63 -10.16
C GLY A 183 -7.49 12.04 -10.04
#